data_AF-U2G8R9-F1
#
_entry.id   AF-U2G8R9-F1
#
_cell.length_a   1.000
_cell.length_b   1.000
_cell.length_c   1.000
_cell.angle_alpha   90.00
_cell.angle_beta   90.00
_cell.angle_gamma   90.00
#
_symmetry.space_group_name_H-M   'P 1'
#
loop_
_entity.id
_entity.type
_entity.pdbx_description
1 polymer ?
#
loop_
_entity_poly.entity_id
_entity_poly.type
_entity_poly.pdbx_seq_one_letter_code
_entity_poly.pdbx_strand_id
1 'polypeptide(L)'
;MEVSDFISSVKPKQLLSSEFNDILSKCEDVREYLHLANLAFELEDGKNRQKIIKTILKRALQARQEPWGYFYIARSAYENLNDKKLAKKIIVKQIKRFKINDYFLLCKQNILSKKQIKTAIKSALSSGMKRQRFVNLLDRLSEIDKYSLVCRKFYKKAKKLQTDNDEYDEECLKKEERTRQALDQIRNKNTKTK
;
A
#
# COMPACT_ATOMS: atom_id res chain seq x y z
N MET A 1 -28.31 1.20 -2.32
CA MET A 1 -27.12 0.57 -1.69
C MET A 1 -25.93 1.31 -2.23
N GLU A 2 -25.09 1.88 -1.36
CA GLU A 2 -23.87 2.54 -1.80
C GLU A 2 -22.95 1.53 -2.48
N VAL A 3 -22.13 1.98 -3.44
CA VAL A 3 -21.16 1.11 -4.13
C VAL A 3 -20.23 0.42 -3.13
N SER A 4 -19.78 1.15 -2.11
CA SER A 4 -18.97 0.61 -1.03
C SER A 4 -19.67 -0.51 -0.25
N ASP A 5 -20.97 -0.38 0.03
CA ASP A 5 -21.75 -1.43 0.70
C ASP A 5 -21.89 -2.68 -0.18
N PHE A 6 -22.15 -2.48 -1.47
CA PHE A 6 -22.19 -3.58 -2.43
C PHE A 6 -20.86 -4.33 -2.48
N ILE A 7 -19.74 -3.61 -2.67
CA ILE A 7 -18.41 -4.20 -2.77
C ILE A 7 -18.03 -4.95 -1.47
N SER A 8 -18.38 -4.39 -0.32
CA SER A 8 -18.12 -5.02 0.99
C SER A 8 -18.96 -6.27 1.23
N SER A 9 -20.09 -6.42 0.53
CA SER A 9 -20.95 -7.60 0.63
C SER A 9 -20.51 -8.77 -0.27
N VAL A 10 -19.56 -8.54 -1.19
CA VAL A 10 -19.08 -9.55 -2.14
C VAL A 10 -18.40 -10.70 -1.39
N LYS A 11 -18.75 -11.93 -1.74
CA LYS A 11 -18.12 -13.15 -1.19
C LYS A 11 -16.98 -13.65 -2.09
N PRO A 12 -15.94 -14.31 -1.55
CA PRO A 12 -14.81 -14.79 -2.35
C PRO A 12 -15.23 -15.65 -3.55
N LYS A 13 -16.20 -16.56 -3.36
CA LYS A 13 -16.70 -17.45 -4.42
C LYS A 13 -17.34 -16.70 -5.60
N GLN A 14 -17.88 -15.49 -5.40
CA GLN A 14 -18.43 -14.67 -6.49
C GLN A 14 -17.32 -14.15 -7.42
N LEU A 15 -16.07 -14.08 -6.96
CA LEU A 15 -14.94 -13.71 -7.82
C LEU A 15 -14.55 -14.83 -8.81
N LEU A 16 -15.04 -16.05 -8.57
CA LEU A 16 -14.89 -17.18 -9.48
C LEU A 16 -16.08 -17.31 -10.47
N SER A 17 -17.16 -16.56 -10.26
CA SER A 17 -18.36 -16.65 -11.09
C SER A 17 -18.27 -15.77 -12.34
N SER A 18 -19.27 -15.90 -13.21
CA SER A 18 -19.45 -15.02 -14.36
C SER A 18 -19.69 -13.55 -13.98
N GLU A 19 -20.12 -13.28 -12.73
CA GLU A 19 -20.41 -11.94 -12.22
C GLU A 19 -19.14 -11.12 -11.95
N PHE A 20 -17.96 -11.74 -11.96
CA PHE A 20 -16.69 -11.09 -11.59
C PHE A 20 -16.44 -9.78 -12.34
N ASN A 21 -16.71 -9.73 -13.65
CA ASN A 21 -16.51 -8.52 -14.45
C ASN A 21 -17.53 -7.43 -14.10
N ASP A 22 -18.76 -7.81 -13.79
CA ASP A 22 -19.81 -6.87 -13.40
C ASP A 22 -19.49 -6.27 -12.02
N ILE A 23 -19.00 -7.09 -11.09
CA ILE A 23 -18.49 -6.63 -9.79
C ILE A 23 -17.36 -5.62 -10.00
N LEU A 24 -16.38 -5.91 -10.86
CA LEU A 24 -15.27 -5.00 -11.13
C LEU A 24 -15.71 -3.69 -11.78
N SER A 25 -16.70 -3.72 -12.66
CA SER A 25 -17.20 -2.51 -13.32
C SER A 25 -17.87 -1.53 -12.36
N LYS A 26 -18.34 -2.03 -11.20
CA LYS A 26 -18.97 -1.22 -10.17
C LYS A 26 -17.96 -0.51 -9.27
N CYS A 27 -16.68 -0.88 -9.30
CA CYS A 27 -15.67 -0.21 -8.48
C CYS A 27 -15.37 1.21 -8.99
N GLU A 28 -15.58 2.19 -8.11
CA GLU A 28 -15.35 3.61 -8.34
C GLU A 28 -14.02 4.10 -7.74
N ASP A 29 -13.52 3.44 -6.69
CA ASP A 29 -12.30 3.84 -5.96
C ASP A 29 -11.25 2.72 -5.90
N VAL A 30 -9.97 3.09 -5.86
CA VAL A 30 -8.85 2.13 -5.77
C VAL A 30 -8.95 1.21 -4.55
N ARG A 31 -9.52 1.69 -3.44
CA ARG A 31 -9.73 0.94 -2.19
C ARG A 31 -10.67 -0.24 -2.40
N GLU A 32 -11.67 -0.10 -3.24
CA GLU A 32 -12.62 -1.17 -3.57
C GLU A 32 -11.93 -2.27 -4.37
N TYR A 33 -11.12 -1.90 -5.38
CA TYR A 33 -10.29 -2.87 -6.09
C TYR A 33 -9.33 -3.60 -5.12
N LEU A 34 -8.69 -2.88 -4.20
CA LEU A 34 -7.77 -3.49 -3.24
C LEU A 34 -8.50 -4.41 -2.26
N HIS A 35 -9.71 -4.06 -1.85
CA HIS A 35 -10.58 -4.94 -1.06
C HIS A 35 -10.86 -6.24 -1.81
N LEU A 36 -11.30 -6.17 -3.07
CA LEU A 36 -11.53 -7.35 -3.90
C LEU A 36 -10.24 -8.17 -4.10
N ALA A 37 -9.07 -7.54 -4.23
CA ALA A 37 -7.80 -8.25 -4.35
C ALA A 37 -7.41 -9.01 -3.08
N ASN A 38 -7.75 -8.48 -1.91
CA ASN A 38 -7.57 -9.16 -0.63
C ASN A 38 -8.58 -10.29 -0.47
N LEU A 39 -9.84 -10.06 -0.84
CA LEU A 39 -10.88 -11.08 -0.83
C LEU A 39 -10.53 -12.26 -1.76
N ALA A 40 -10.00 -11.98 -2.94
CA ALA A 40 -9.50 -13.00 -3.86
C ALA A 40 -8.34 -13.82 -3.27
N PHE A 41 -7.54 -13.24 -2.37
CA PHE A 41 -6.44 -13.97 -1.72
C PHE A 41 -6.94 -15.06 -0.76
N GLU A 42 -8.18 -14.96 -0.26
CA GLU A 42 -8.85 -15.98 0.56
C GLU A 42 -9.27 -17.23 -0.25
N LEU A 43 -9.25 -17.15 -1.57
CA LEU A 43 -9.48 -18.32 -2.44
C LEU A 43 -8.34 -19.33 -2.28
N GLU A 44 -8.63 -20.60 -2.62
CA GLU A 44 -7.63 -21.66 -2.69
C GLU A 44 -6.42 -21.23 -3.55
N ASP A 45 -5.23 -21.59 -3.08
CA ASP A 45 -4.02 -21.25 -3.81
C ASP A 45 -4.00 -21.99 -5.15
N GLY A 46 -3.93 -21.20 -6.23
CA GLY A 46 -3.94 -21.74 -7.57
C GLY A 46 -3.91 -20.69 -8.65
N LYS A 47 -3.87 -21.17 -9.90
CA LYS A 47 -3.83 -20.32 -11.10
C LYS A 47 -5.03 -19.36 -11.18
N ASN A 48 -6.20 -19.80 -10.74
CA ASN A 48 -7.42 -18.99 -10.76
C ASN A 48 -7.32 -17.78 -9.81
N ARG A 49 -6.88 -17.99 -8.57
CA ARG A 49 -6.61 -16.92 -7.60
C ARG A 49 -5.67 -15.87 -8.16
N GLN A 50 -4.53 -16.31 -8.70
CA GLN A 50 -3.54 -15.39 -9.26
C GLN A 50 -4.09 -14.61 -10.47
N LYS A 51 -4.88 -15.26 -11.34
CA LYS A 51 -5.49 -14.63 -12.52
C LYS A 51 -6.51 -13.56 -12.12
N ILE A 52 -7.33 -13.84 -11.11
CA ILE A 52 -8.31 -12.90 -10.55
C ILE A 52 -7.58 -11.68 -9.98
N ILE A 53 -6.65 -11.88 -9.04
CA ILE A 53 -5.90 -10.78 -8.41
C ILE A 53 -5.17 -9.94 -9.48
N LYS A 54 -4.53 -10.57 -10.48
CA LYS A 54 -3.90 -9.84 -11.60
C LYS A 54 -4.89 -8.97 -12.38
N THR A 55 -6.10 -9.48 -12.63
CA THR A 55 -7.14 -8.74 -13.35
C THR A 55 -7.60 -7.53 -12.53
N ILE A 56 -7.83 -7.72 -11.24
CA ILE A 56 -8.22 -6.66 -10.30
C ILE A 56 -7.15 -5.56 -10.28
N LEU A 57 -5.88 -5.92 -10.07
CA LEU A 57 -4.79 -4.94 -10.01
C LEU A 57 -4.56 -4.23 -11.35
N LYS A 58 -4.81 -4.90 -12.49
CA LYS A 58 -4.75 -4.26 -13.81
C LYS A 58 -5.83 -3.18 -13.95
N ARG A 59 -7.05 -3.43 -13.46
CA ARG A 59 -8.13 -2.44 -13.44
C ARG A 59 -7.83 -1.29 -12.47
N ALA A 60 -7.34 -1.60 -11.27
CA ALA A 60 -6.90 -0.58 -10.31
C ALA A 60 -5.82 0.34 -10.88
N LEU A 61 -4.88 -0.18 -11.69
CA LEU A 61 -3.87 0.65 -12.35
C LEU A 61 -4.43 1.57 -13.44
N GLN A 62 -5.59 1.24 -14.01
CA GLN A 62 -6.27 2.03 -15.04
C GLN A 62 -7.19 3.09 -14.44
N ALA A 63 -7.62 2.93 -13.18
CA ALA A 63 -8.44 3.90 -12.48
C ALA A 63 -7.66 5.21 -12.22
N ARG A 64 -8.40 6.34 -12.19
CA ARG A 64 -7.82 7.63 -11.83
C ARG A 64 -7.58 7.65 -10.33
N GLN A 65 -6.33 7.75 -9.91
CA GLN A 65 -5.96 7.89 -8.50
C GLN A 65 -4.83 8.88 -8.28
N GLU A 66 -4.83 9.43 -7.08
CA GLU A 66 -3.71 10.16 -6.51
C GLU A 66 -2.46 9.26 -6.37
N PRO A 67 -1.26 9.85 -6.23
CA PRO A 67 0.00 9.10 -6.13
C PRO A 67 -0.01 7.99 -5.07
N TRP A 68 -0.72 8.17 -3.94
CA TRP A 68 -0.82 7.18 -2.86
C TRP A 68 -1.46 5.85 -3.33
N GLY A 69 -2.48 5.89 -4.20
CA GLY A 69 -3.18 4.71 -4.67
C GLY A 69 -2.24 3.70 -5.36
N TYR A 70 -1.26 4.19 -6.11
CA TYR A 70 -0.27 3.35 -6.76
C TYR A 70 0.63 2.59 -5.77
N PHE A 71 0.92 3.16 -4.59
CA PHE A 71 1.72 2.47 -3.57
C PHE A 71 0.93 1.32 -2.94
N TYR A 72 -0.37 1.49 -2.72
CA TYR A 72 -1.22 0.40 -2.25
C TYR A 72 -1.40 -0.71 -3.29
N ILE A 73 -1.53 -0.36 -4.57
CA ILE A 73 -1.53 -1.36 -5.65
C ILE A 73 -0.19 -2.12 -5.68
N ALA A 74 0.94 -1.42 -5.56
CA ALA A 74 2.24 -2.07 -5.49
C ALA A 74 2.36 -3.01 -4.28
N ARG A 75 1.77 -2.62 -3.14
CA ARG A 75 1.66 -3.47 -1.95
C ARG A 75 0.86 -4.73 -2.21
N SER A 76 -0.33 -4.62 -2.80
CA SER A 76 -1.13 -5.80 -3.14
C SER A 76 -0.43 -6.70 -4.16
N ALA A 77 0.28 -6.15 -5.15
CA ALA A 77 1.12 -6.95 -6.05
C ALA A 77 2.23 -7.71 -5.31
N TYR A 78 2.82 -7.10 -4.28
CA TYR A 78 3.83 -7.76 -3.44
C TYR A 78 3.22 -8.80 -2.50
N GLU A 79 2.19 -8.44 -1.74
CA GLU A 79 1.61 -9.28 -0.68
C GLU A 79 0.71 -10.38 -1.24
N ASN A 80 -0.16 -10.07 -2.21
CA ASN A 80 -1.19 -10.99 -2.70
C ASN A 80 -0.73 -11.83 -3.91
N LEU A 81 0.24 -11.33 -4.70
CA LEU A 81 0.79 -12.05 -5.85
C LEU A 81 2.25 -12.51 -5.67
N ASN A 82 2.95 -12.06 -4.63
CA ASN A 82 4.40 -12.22 -4.50
C ASN A 82 5.18 -11.68 -5.72
N ASP A 83 4.60 -10.73 -6.48
CA ASP A 83 5.20 -10.17 -7.69
C ASP A 83 6.06 -8.94 -7.37
N LYS A 84 7.26 -9.22 -6.87
CA LYS A 84 8.26 -8.22 -6.51
C LYS A 84 8.64 -7.32 -7.70
N LYS A 85 8.60 -7.85 -8.92
CA LYS A 85 8.98 -7.12 -10.15
C LYS A 85 7.92 -6.11 -10.53
N LEU A 86 6.64 -6.49 -10.48
CA LEU A 86 5.52 -5.59 -10.71
C LEU A 86 5.45 -4.50 -9.65
N ALA A 87 5.52 -4.86 -8.37
CA ALA A 87 5.53 -3.92 -7.26
C ALA A 87 6.62 -2.85 -7.44
N LYS A 88 7.84 -3.29 -7.76
CA LYS A 88 8.98 -2.39 -8.01
C LYS A 88 8.71 -1.47 -9.19
N LYS A 89 8.18 -1.99 -10.30
CA LYS A 89 7.89 -1.22 -11.51
C LYS A 89 6.88 -0.10 -11.23
N ILE A 90 5.84 -0.39 -10.44
CA ILE A 90 4.82 0.60 -10.06
C ILE A 90 5.43 1.70 -9.18
N ILE A 91 6.13 1.31 -8.11
CA ILE A 91 6.74 2.26 -7.16
C ILE A 91 7.72 3.20 -7.87
N VAL A 92 8.59 2.67 -8.72
CA VAL A 92 9.64 3.46 -9.39
C VAL A 92 9.06 4.55 -10.29
N LYS A 93 7.89 4.33 -10.91
CA LYS A 93 7.22 5.36 -11.70
C LYS A 93 6.70 6.52 -10.86
N GLN A 94 6.27 6.24 -9.63
CA GLN A 94 5.62 7.22 -8.76
C GLN A 94 6.55 7.83 -7.70
N ILE A 95 7.73 7.26 -7.48
CA ILE A 95 8.68 7.65 -6.42
C ILE A 95 9.12 9.12 -6.45
N LYS A 96 9.02 9.80 -7.60
CA LYS A 96 9.32 11.24 -7.74
C LYS A 96 8.12 12.14 -7.41
N ARG A 97 6.90 11.65 -7.61
CA ARG A 97 5.63 12.32 -7.29
C ARG A 97 5.21 12.06 -5.83
N PHE A 98 6.13 11.51 -5.06
CA PHE A 98 5.97 11.06 -3.69
C PHE A 98 5.78 12.26 -2.76
N LYS A 99 4.52 12.62 -2.51
CA LYS A 99 4.06 13.42 -1.37
C LYS A 99 3.43 12.42 -0.42
N ILE A 100 3.99 12.17 0.76
CA ILE A 100 3.62 10.97 1.50
C ILE A 100 3.24 11.22 2.95
N ASN A 101 2.03 10.72 3.25
CA ASN A 101 1.56 10.31 4.57
C ASN A 101 1.88 8.81 4.84
N ASP A 102 2.04 7.96 3.82
CA ASP A 102 2.18 6.48 3.96
C ASP A 102 3.55 5.88 3.55
N TYR A 103 4.68 6.40 4.07
CA TYR A 103 6.03 5.98 3.65
C TYR A 103 6.38 4.53 4.03
N PHE A 104 5.60 3.92 4.92
CA PHE A 104 5.78 2.55 5.40
C PHE A 104 5.73 1.50 4.29
N LEU A 105 5.01 1.80 3.20
CA LEU A 105 4.87 0.91 2.05
C LEU A 105 6.20 0.69 1.31
N LEU A 106 7.09 1.70 1.32
CA LEU A 106 8.42 1.58 0.72
C LEU A 106 9.35 0.65 1.52
N CYS A 107 9.21 0.64 2.84
CA CYS A 107 10.12 -0.07 3.74
C CYS A 107 9.83 -1.58 3.75
N LYS A 108 8.55 -1.98 3.85
CA LYS A 108 8.16 -3.39 4.04
C LYS A 108 8.62 -4.35 2.93
N GLN A 109 8.80 -3.87 1.71
CA GLN A 109 9.00 -4.74 0.54
C GLN A 109 10.47 -5.01 0.23
N ASN A 110 11.39 -4.16 0.71
CA ASN A 110 12.84 -4.22 0.41
C ASN A 110 13.19 -4.41 -1.10
N ILE A 111 12.30 -4.05 -2.02
CA ILE A 111 12.46 -4.31 -3.47
C ILE A 111 13.23 -3.22 -4.23
N LEU A 112 13.45 -2.07 -3.59
CA LEU A 112 14.11 -0.92 -4.20
C LEU A 112 15.64 -1.00 -4.13
N SER A 113 16.30 -0.30 -5.05
CA SER A 113 17.76 -0.10 -5.00
C SER A 113 18.12 1.06 -4.07
N LYS A 114 19.39 1.12 -3.62
CA LYS A 114 19.92 2.24 -2.84
C LYS A 114 19.71 3.59 -3.55
N LYS A 115 19.87 3.62 -4.89
CA LYS A 115 19.65 4.81 -5.72
C LYS A 115 18.19 5.27 -5.68
N GLN A 116 17.25 4.34 -5.78
CA GLN A 116 15.81 4.64 -5.74
C GLN A 116 15.37 5.13 -4.36
N ILE A 117 15.82 4.49 -3.28
CA ILE A 117 15.56 4.97 -1.91
C ILE A 117 16.15 6.36 -1.68
N LYS A 118 17.38 6.61 -2.14
CA LYS A 118 17.96 7.96 -2.07
C LYS A 118 17.09 9.00 -2.80
N THR A 119 16.47 8.65 -3.92
CA THR A 119 15.52 9.52 -4.61
C THR A 119 14.25 9.74 -3.78
N ALA A 120 13.65 8.69 -3.21
CA ALA A 120 12.48 8.83 -2.34
C ALA A 120 12.74 9.75 -1.14
N ILE A 121 13.87 9.53 -0.44
CA ILE A 121 14.24 10.36 0.72
C ILE A 121 14.43 11.83 0.32
N LYS A 122 15.04 12.10 -0.84
CA LYS A 122 15.17 13.48 -1.34
C LYS A 122 13.81 14.10 -1.66
N SER A 123 12.93 13.38 -2.33
CA SER A 123 11.57 13.85 -2.64
C SER A 123 10.77 14.13 -1.37
N ALA A 124 10.85 13.26 -0.37
CA ALA A 124 10.23 13.47 0.95
C ALA A 124 10.78 14.71 1.66
N LEU A 125 12.10 14.93 1.62
CA LEU A 125 12.71 16.12 2.20
C LEU A 125 12.24 17.41 1.48
N SER A 126 12.14 17.37 0.15
CA SER A 126 11.70 18.51 -0.66
C SER A 126 10.19 18.76 -0.62
N SER A 127 9.39 17.82 -0.10
CA SER A 127 7.93 17.97 -0.03
C SER A 127 7.45 18.78 1.17
N GLY A 128 8.35 19.38 1.95
CA GLY A 128 7.99 20.07 3.20
C GLY A 128 7.57 19.11 4.31
N MET A 129 8.03 17.86 4.28
CA MET A 129 7.74 16.87 5.33
C MET A 129 8.28 17.35 6.67
N LYS A 130 7.42 17.32 7.71
CA LYS A 130 7.79 17.67 9.08
C LYS A 130 8.90 16.75 9.60
N ARG A 131 9.70 17.30 10.52
CA ARG A 131 10.92 16.65 11.01
C ARG A 131 10.67 15.25 11.59
N GLN A 132 9.67 15.09 12.44
CA GLN A 132 9.39 13.81 13.10
C GLN A 132 9.04 12.72 12.08
N ARG A 133 8.13 13.01 11.16
CA ARG A 133 7.76 12.11 10.05
C ARG A 133 8.97 11.70 9.20
N PHE A 134 9.82 12.67 8.90
CA PHE A 134 11.02 12.42 8.12
C PHE A 134 12.01 11.52 8.87
N VAL A 135 12.18 11.72 10.19
CA VAL A 135 13.00 10.85 11.04
C VAL A 135 12.42 9.43 11.10
N ASN A 136 11.12 9.28 11.35
CA ASN A 136 10.45 7.98 11.38
C ASN A 136 10.60 7.21 10.05
N LEU A 137 10.54 7.91 8.91
CA LEU A 137 10.87 7.33 7.60
C LEU A 137 12.32 6.81 7.54
N LEU A 138 13.27 7.61 7.99
CA LEU A 138 14.68 7.20 8.01
C LEU A 138 14.92 6.02 8.94
N ASP A 139 14.25 5.96 10.09
CA ASP A 139 14.37 4.86 11.06
C ASP A 139 13.91 3.54 10.44
N ARG A 140 12.69 3.50 9.89
CA ARG A 140 12.16 2.30 9.21
C ARG A 140 12.99 1.88 8.00
N LEU A 141 13.58 2.82 7.27
CA LEU A 141 14.49 2.49 6.17
C LEU A 141 15.82 1.96 6.70
N SER A 142 16.31 2.48 7.83
CA SER A 142 17.60 2.10 8.41
C SER A 142 17.61 0.71 9.01
N GLU A 143 16.46 0.17 9.41
CA GLU A 143 16.29 -1.24 9.79
C GLU A 143 16.69 -2.21 8.68
N ILE A 144 16.68 -1.75 7.42
CA ILE A 144 17.13 -2.54 6.28
C ILE A 144 18.61 -2.21 6.03
N ASP A 145 19.50 -3.18 6.29
CA ASP A 145 20.96 -3.04 6.13
C ASP A 145 21.38 -2.38 4.82
N LYS A 146 20.70 -2.74 3.74
CA LYS A 146 20.92 -2.17 2.40
C LYS A 146 20.77 -0.65 2.36
N TYR A 147 19.89 -0.07 3.16
CA TYR A 147 19.57 1.37 3.14
C TYR A 147 20.17 2.16 4.31
N SER A 148 20.61 1.50 5.39
CA SER A 148 21.18 2.15 6.58
C SER A 148 22.25 3.20 6.26
N LEU A 149 23.17 2.90 5.33
CA LEU A 149 24.22 3.81 4.90
C LEU A 149 23.68 5.04 4.15
N VAL A 150 22.59 4.87 3.39
CA VAL A 150 21.92 5.99 2.70
C VAL A 150 21.28 6.90 3.74
N CYS A 151 20.54 6.34 4.70
CA CYS A 151 19.82 7.08 5.73
C CYS A 151 20.75 7.90 6.64
N ARG A 152 21.93 7.37 7.03
CA ARG A 152 22.96 8.08 7.81
C ARG A 152 23.27 9.49 7.31
N LYS A 153 23.30 9.68 5.98
CA LYS A 153 23.57 10.99 5.36
C LYS A 153 22.41 11.98 5.51
N PHE A 154 21.18 11.49 5.66
CA PHE A 154 19.97 12.30 5.76
C PHE A 154 19.58 12.63 7.20
N TYR A 155 19.95 11.82 8.20
CA TYR A 155 19.76 12.19 9.62
C TYR A 155 20.42 13.53 9.97
N LYS A 156 21.63 13.78 9.45
CA LYS A 156 22.31 15.09 9.63
C LYS A 156 21.52 16.26 9.03
N LYS A 157 20.74 16.02 7.97
CA LYS A 157 19.86 17.02 7.35
C LYS A 157 18.55 17.18 8.11
N ALA A 158 17.98 16.07 8.61
CA ALA A 158 16.77 16.07 9.43
C ALA A 158 16.92 16.94 10.69
N LYS A 159 18.11 16.94 11.32
CA LYS A 159 18.41 17.79 12.49
C LYS A 159 18.26 19.30 12.22
N LYS A 160 18.31 19.74 10.96
CA LYS A 160 18.16 21.15 10.56
C LYS A 160 16.71 21.54 10.21
N LEU A 161 15.79 20.58 10.20
CA LEU A 161 14.37 20.85 9.99
C LEU A 161 13.77 21.46 11.27
N GLN A 162 12.79 22.36 11.11
CA GLN A 162 12.06 22.92 12.24
C GLN A 162 11.36 21.82 13.04
N THR A 163 11.37 21.95 14.36
CA THR A 163 10.74 21.02 15.28
C THR A 163 9.28 21.43 15.43
N ASP A 164 8.37 20.75 14.75
CA ASP A 164 6.94 20.88 14.99
C ASP A 164 6.43 19.61 15.66
N ASN A 165 5.67 19.77 16.75
CA ASN A 165 4.85 18.70 17.31
C ASN A 165 3.76 18.35 16.29
N ASP A 166 3.75 17.12 15.83
CA ASP A 166 2.88 16.67 14.76
C ASP A 166 1.72 15.85 15.35
N GLU A 167 0.65 16.53 15.76
CA GLU A 167 -0.60 15.95 16.25
C GLU A 167 -1.25 15.00 15.19
N TYR A 168 -0.85 15.14 13.93
CA TYR A 168 -1.35 14.41 12.76
C TYR A 168 -0.85 12.95 12.66
N ASP A 169 0.21 12.56 13.39
CA ASP A 169 0.73 11.18 13.36
C ASP A 169 -0.12 10.20 14.19
N GLU A 170 -0.74 10.64 15.29
CA GLU A 170 -1.67 9.78 16.03
C GLU A 170 -2.89 9.41 15.18
N GLU A 171 -3.46 10.35 14.43
CA GLU A 171 -4.68 10.08 13.66
C GLU A 171 -4.41 9.14 12.47
N CYS A 172 -3.28 9.30 11.77
CA CYS A 172 -2.86 8.39 10.70
C CYS A 172 -2.53 6.99 11.23
N LEU A 173 -1.79 6.88 12.35
CA LEU A 173 -1.51 5.60 13.00
C LEU A 173 -2.81 4.94 13.49
N LYS A 174 -3.69 5.70 14.15
CA LYS A 174 -5.03 5.23 14.58
C LYS A 174 -5.87 4.78 13.37
N LYS A 175 -5.81 5.46 12.23
CA LYS A 175 -6.53 5.07 10.99
C LYS A 175 -5.96 3.79 10.38
N GLU A 176 -4.64 3.64 10.31
CA GLU A 176 -4.00 2.42 9.80
C GLU A 176 -4.24 1.24 10.77
N GLU A 177 -4.20 1.48 12.07
CA GLU A 177 -4.48 0.50 13.12
C GLU A 177 -5.94 0.08 13.14
N ARG A 178 -6.90 1.01 13.01
CA ARG A 178 -8.32 0.69 12.81
C ARG A 178 -8.56 -0.12 11.54
N THR A 179 -7.86 0.21 10.45
CA THR A 179 -7.96 -0.52 9.18
C THR A 179 -7.41 -1.94 9.34
N ARG A 180 -6.28 -2.11 10.03
CA ARG A 180 -5.73 -3.43 10.39
C ARG A 180 -6.67 -4.22 11.29
N GLN A 181 -7.22 -3.59 12.33
CA GLN A 181 -8.17 -4.22 13.24
C GLN A 181 -9.46 -4.63 12.52
N ALA A 182 -9.99 -3.81 11.61
CA ALA A 182 -11.15 -4.16 10.80
C ALA A 182 -10.86 -5.37 9.89
N LEU A 183 -9.70 -5.40 9.24
CA LEU A 183 -9.26 -6.53 8.44
C LEU A 183 -9.08 -7.80 9.27
N ASP A 184 -8.48 -7.70 10.46
CA ASP A 184 -8.29 -8.83 11.38
C ASP A 184 -9.63 -9.32 11.96
N GLN A 185 -10.59 -8.44 12.22
CA GLN A 185 -11.94 -8.81 12.65
C GLN A 185 -12.70 -9.58 11.56
N ILE A 186 -12.60 -9.14 10.30
CA ILE A 186 -13.17 -9.86 9.15
C ILE A 186 -12.53 -11.25 9.05
N ARG A 187 -11.20 -11.31 9.15
CA ARG A 187 -10.44 -12.58 9.09
C ARG A 187 -10.84 -13.54 10.21
N ASN A 188 -10.97 -13.04 11.43
CA ASN A 188 -11.33 -13.82 12.61
C ASN A 188 -12.79 -14.30 12.59
N LYS A 189 -13.72 -13.52 12.03
CA LYS A 189 -15.10 -13.96 11.80
C LYS A 189 -15.17 -15.11 10.80
N ASN A 190 -14.39 -15.03 9.72
CA ASN A 190 -14.35 -16.07 8.68
C ASN A 190 -13.68 -17.38 9.15
N THR A 191 -12.76 -17.32 10.12
CA THR A 191 -12.17 -18.54 10.72
C THR A 191 -13.04 -19.21 11.77
N LYS A 192 -13.98 -18.50 12.42
CA LYS A 192 -14.91 -19.09 13.41
C LYS A 192 -16.14 -19.76 12.77
N THR A 193 -16.26 -19.71 11.45
CA THR A 193 -17.36 -20.32 10.68
C THR A 193 -16.91 -21.53 9.84
N LYS A 194 -15.68 -22.01 10.04
CA LYS A 194 -15.24 -23.35 9.60
C LYS A 194 -15.30 -24.32 10.77
#